data_AF-A0A2T6GTP8-F1
#
_entry.id   AF-A0A2T6GTP8-F1
#
_cell.length_a   1.000
_cell.length_b   1.000
_cell.length_c   1.000
_cell.angle_alpha   90.00
_cell.angle_beta   90.00
_cell.angle_gamma   90.00
#
_symmetry.space_group_name_H-M   'P 1'
#
loop_
_entity.id
_entity.type
_entity.pdbx_description
1 polymer ?
#
loop_
_entity_poly.entity_id
_entity_poly.type
_entity_poly.pdbx_seq_one_letter_code
_entity_poly.pdbx_strand_id
1 'polypeptide(L)'
;MNPRLAQLVCDYQASVRCAVELMQQCAIPLPASNSDWAGLDIPEQGQLTGGIGYFKHGYGCAVHLPTATVSFDFGEQGEIDGVTLSRLAGFAENRLAQYGFTDEDELKQCFEQEVAAGSLVYSGYILYYLATAKPQAGRLEDSPTPSAPEQPESPS
;
A
#
# COMPACT_ATOMS: atom_id res chain seq x y z
N MET A 1 -1.64 6.94 10.21
CA MET A 1 -2.61 6.82 9.12
C MET A 1 -4.05 6.93 9.60
N ASN A 2 -4.81 7.85 9.00
CA ASN A 2 -6.25 8.02 9.12
C ASN A 2 -6.98 6.70 8.79
N PRO A 3 -7.93 6.25 9.63
CA PRO A 3 -8.57 4.94 9.46
C PRO A 3 -9.40 4.84 8.16
N ARG A 4 -10.00 5.93 7.69
CA ARG A 4 -10.77 5.96 6.43
C ARG A 4 -9.86 5.70 5.23
N LEU A 5 -8.73 6.41 5.19
CA LEU A 5 -7.73 6.23 4.14
C LEU A 5 -7.04 4.86 4.24
N ALA A 6 -6.77 4.39 5.46
CA ALA A 6 -6.18 3.07 5.68
C ALA A 6 -7.07 1.95 5.14
N GLN A 7 -8.38 2.03 5.37
CA GLN A 7 -9.34 1.06 4.81
C GLN A 7 -9.34 1.10 3.28
N LEU A 8 -9.41 2.29 2.68
CA LEU A 8 -9.39 2.44 1.21
C LEU A 8 -8.10 1.88 0.59
N VAL A 9 -6.94 2.17 1.19
CA VAL A 9 -5.65 1.63 0.72
C VAL A 9 -5.60 0.11 0.86
N CYS A 10 -6.10 -0.44 1.97
CA CYS A 10 -6.14 -1.88 2.19
C CYS A 10 -6.99 -2.60 1.13
N ASP A 11 -8.20 -2.10 0.86
CA ASP A 11 -9.11 -2.70 -0.12
C ASP A 11 -8.60 -2.55 -1.56
N TYR A 12 -7.97 -1.42 -1.88
CA TYR A 12 -7.27 -1.22 -3.14
C TYR A 12 -6.14 -2.24 -3.31
N GLN A 13 -5.22 -2.34 -2.35
CA GLN A 13 -4.09 -3.27 -2.42
C GLN A 13 -4.54 -4.74 -2.45
N ALA A 14 -5.62 -5.09 -1.75
CA ALA A 14 -6.22 -6.42 -1.85
C ALA A 14 -6.74 -6.71 -3.26
N SER A 15 -7.35 -5.72 -3.92
CA SER A 15 -7.82 -5.84 -5.30
C SER A 15 -6.67 -5.94 -6.29
N VAL A 16 -5.57 -5.19 -6.08
CA VAL A 16 -4.34 -5.32 -6.89
C VAL A 16 -3.76 -6.73 -6.76
N ARG A 17 -3.64 -7.27 -5.54
CA ARG A 17 -3.17 -8.65 -5.32
C ARG A 17 -4.02 -9.67 -6.07
N CYS A 18 -5.34 -9.57 -5.98
CA CYS A 18 -6.26 -10.43 -6.72
C CYS A 18 -6.05 -10.33 -8.24
N ALA A 19 -5.92 -9.11 -8.78
CA ALA A 19 -5.66 -8.88 -10.19
C ALA A 19 -4.33 -9.51 -10.64
N VAL A 20 -3.25 -9.32 -9.88
CA VAL A 20 -1.93 -9.87 -10.18
C VAL A 20 -1.93 -11.40 -10.11
N GLU A 21 -2.59 -12.00 -9.11
CA GLU A 21 -2.75 -13.45 -9.01
C GLU A 21 -3.47 -14.02 -10.23
N LEU A 22 -4.54 -13.36 -10.71
CA LEU A 22 -5.24 -13.76 -11.93
C LEU A 22 -4.36 -13.64 -13.18
N MET A 23 -3.56 -12.57 -13.27
CA MET A 23 -2.60 -12.38 -14.37
C MET A 23 -1.57 -13.53 -14.41
N GLN A 24 -1.01 -13.89 -13.25
CA GLN A 24 -0.06 -15.00 -13.14
C GLN A 24 -0.68 -16.35 -13.53
N GLN A 25 -1.94 -16.59 -13.17
CA GLN A 25 -2.68 -17.79 -13.60
C GLN A 25 -2.86 -17.85 -15.12
N CYS A 26 -2.86 -16.70 -15.80
CA CYS A 26 -2.92 -16.58 -17.26
C CYS A 26 -1.54 -16.46 -17.93
N ALA A 27 -0.48 -16.91 -17.24
CA ALA A 27 0.91 -16.87 -17.73
C ALA A 27 1.44 -15.45 -18.01
N ILE A 28 0.84 -14.41 -17.43
CA ILE A 28 1.42 -13.06 -17.39
C ILE A 28 2.26 -12.97 -16.11
N PRO A 29 3.60 -12.95 -16.20
CA PRO A 29 4.46 -13.03 -15.03
C PRO A 29 4.39 -11.74 -14.18
N LEU A 30 4.68 -11.89 -12.88
CA LEU A 30 5.02 -10.74 -12.04
C LEU A 30 6.38 -10.20 -12.53
N PRO A 31 6.47 -8.91 -12.90
CA PRO A 31 7.70 -8.32 -13.41
C PRO A 31 8.72 -8.12 -12.26
N ALA A 32 10.01 -8.21 -12.56
CA ALA A 32 11.07 -7.92 -11.57
C ALA A 32 11.29 -6.40 -11.36
N SER A 33 10.79 -5.58 -12.28
CA SER A 33 10.81 -4.11 -12.19
C SER A 33 9.66 -3.50 -13.00
N ASN A 34 9.33 -2.24 -12.74
CA ASN A 34 8.40 -1.49 -13.60
C ASN A 34 8.86 -1.42 -15.07
N SER A 35 10.17 -1.42 -15.32
CA SER A 35 10.74 -1.36 -16.66
C SER A 35 10.59 -2.69 -17.38
N ASP A 36 10.75 -3.81 -16.67
CA ASP A 36 10.45 -5.14 -17.21
C ASP A 36 8.98 -5.28 -17.57
N TRP A 37 8.07 -4.72 -16.76
CA TRP A 37 6.65 -4.66 -17.12
C TRP A 37 6.41 -3.84 -18.39
N ALA A 38 6.99 -2.65 -18.46
CA ALA A 38 6.82 -1.78 -19.63
C ALA A 38 7.28 -2.48 -20.91
N GLY A 39 8.42 -3.18 -20.85
CA GLY A 39 8.99 -3.96 -21.95
C GLY A 39 8.38 -5.34 -22.19
N LEU A 40 7.46 -5.80 -21.33
CA LEU A 40 6.84 -7.11 -21.46
C LEU A 40 5.96 -7.17 -22.73
N ASP A 41 6.27 -8.12 -23.61
CA ASP A 41 5.56 -8.37 -24.86
C ASP A 41 4.28 -9.17 -24.63
N ILE A 42 3.24 -8.46 -24.20
CA ILE A 42 1.86 -8.96 -24.13
C ILE A 42 0.93 -7.99 -24.84
N PRO A 43 -0.24 -8.45 -25.33
CA PRO A 43 -1.26 -7.56 -25.89
C PRO A 43 -1.64 -6.46 -24.90
N GLU A 44 -1.80 -5.24 -25.41
CA GLU A 44 -2.22 -4.08 -24.62
C GLU A 44 -3.59 -4.30 -23.96
N GLN A 45 -4.48 -5.05 -24.61
CA GLN A 45 -5.78 -5.46 -24.08
C GLN A 45 -5.95 -6.96 -24.24
N GLY A 46 -6.60 -7.60 -23.27
CA GLY A 46 -6.92 -9.02 -23.35
C GLY A 46 -7.88 -9.46 -22.27
N GLN A 47 -8.02 -10.78 -22.14
CA GLN A 47 -8.89 -11.41 -21.14
C GLN A 47 -8.09 -12.39 -20.28
N LEU A 48 -8.31 -12.32 -18.98
CA LEU A 48 -7.88 -13.28 -17.98
C LEU A 48 -8.95 -14.37 -17.79
N THR A 49 -8.69 -15.32 -16.90
CA THR A 49 -9.62 -16.38 -16.53
C THR A 49 -11.01 -15.82 -16.20
N GLY A 50 -12.05 -16.48 -16.71
CA GLY A 50 -13.44 -16.05 -16.49
C GLY A 50 -13.89 -14.86 -17.35
N GLY A 51 -13.10 -14.46 -18.35
CA GLY A 51 -13.44 -13.34 -19.25
C GLY A 51 -13.17 -11.96 -18.65
N ILE A 52 -12.40 -11.90 -17.56
CA ILE A 52 -12.02 -10.65 -16.88
C ILE A 52 -11.09 -9.86 -17.81
N GLY A 53 -11.52 -8.66 -18.22
CA GLY A 53 -10.72 -7.81 -19.10
C GLY A 53 -9.52 -7.19 -18.38
N TYR A 54 -8.39 -7.06 -19.09
CA TYR A 54 -7.25 -6.27 -18.65
C TYR A 54 -6.82 -5.26 -19.72
N PHE A 55 -6.18 -4.18 -19.27
CA PHE A 55 -5.54 -3.17 -20.11
C PHE A 55 -4.16 -2.83 -19.56
N LYS A 56 -3.10 -3.19 -20.28
CA LYS A 56 -1.72 -2.80 -19.98
C LYS A 56 -1.53 -1.34 -20.39
N HIS A 57 -0.91 -0.55 -19.51
CA HIS A 57 -0.57 0.85 -19.77
C HIS A 57 0.78 1.17 -19.12
N GLY A 58 1.61 2.05 -19.69
CA GLY A 58 2.84 2.54 -19.05
C GLY A 58 3.57 1.51 -18.17
N TYR A 59 3.64 1.78 -16.86
CA TYR A 59 4.25 0.91 -15.84
C TYR A 59 3.26 0.00 -15.11
N GLY A 60 2.04 -0.17 -15.63
CA GLY A 60 0.94 -0.77 -14.90
C GLY A 60 -0.13 -1.48 -15.72
N CYS A 61 -1.20 -1.84 -15.03
CA CYS A 61 -2.35 -2.51 -15.62
C CYS A 61 -3.65 -2.07 -14.96
N ALA A 62 -4.71 -2.01 -15.74
CA ALA A 62 -6.08 -1.97 -15.25
C ALA A 62 -6.74 -3.34 -15.45
N VAL A 63 -7.43 -3.84 -14.42
CA VAL A 63 -8.15 -5.13 -14.46
C VAL A 63 -9.58 -4.92 -13.99
N HIS A 64 -10.53 -5.42 -14.78
CA HIS A 64 -11.97 -5.28 -14.54
C HIS A 64 -12.50 -6.46 -13.73
N LEU A 65 -12.21 -6.47 -12.42
CA LEU A 65 -12.69 -7.52 -11.52
C LEU A 65 -14.22 -7.42 -11.36
N PRO A 66 -14.90 -8.52 -10.98
CA PRO A 66 -16.35 -8.51 -10.77
C PRO A 66 -16.83 -7.48 -9.72
N THR A 67 -15.97 -7.15 -8.76
CA THR A 67 -16.28 -6.23 -7.66
C THR A 67 -15.83 -4.80 -7.92
N ALA A 68 -14.81 -4.58 -8.75
CA ALA A 68 -14.22 -3.26 -9.00
C ALA A 68 -13.29 -3.30 -10.22
N THR A 69 -13.14 -2.16 -10.90
CA THR A 69 -11.95 -1.95 -11.74
C THR A 69 -10.81 -1.49 -10.86
N VAL A 70 -9.67 -2.16 -10.93
CA VAL A 70 -8.45 -1.75 -10.24
C VAL A 70 -7.40 -1.39 -11.27
N SER A 71 -6.83 -0.18 -11.17
CA SER A 71 -5.71 0.27 -12.00
C SER A 71 -4.53 0.57 -11.09
N PHE A 72 -3.38 0.02 -11.41
CA PHE A 72 -2.17 0.07 -10.59
C PHE A 72 -0.93 0.16 -11.47
N ASP A 73 0.16 0.64 -10.91
CA ASP A 73 1.48 0.62 -11.52
C ASP A 73 2.41 -0.22 -10.65
N PHE A 74 3.31 -0.96 -11.29
CA PHE A 74 4.37 -1.67 -10.59
C PHE A 74 5.42 -0.67 -10.08
N GLY A 75 5.98 -0.97 -8.91
CA GLY A 75 7.11 -0.24 -8.36
C GLY A 75 8.43 -0.53 -9.08
N GLU A 76 9.48 0.20 -8.68
CA GLU A 76 10.82 0.07 -9.27
C GLU A 76 11.33 -1.37 -9.25
N GLN A 77 10.98 -2.15 -8.22
CA GLN A 77 11.36 -3.55 -8.01
C GLN A 77 10.17 -4.50 -8.20
N GLY A 78 9.15 -4.08 -8.96
CA GLY A 78 7.96 -4.89 -9.22
C GLY A 78 6.96 -4.90 -8.07
N GLU A 79 7.07 -3.97 -7.12
CA GLU A 79 6.14 -3.86 -5.99
C GLU A 79 4.71 -3.61 -6.47
N ILE A 80 3.73 -4.12 -5.74
CA ILE A 80 2.29 -4.06 -6.09
C ILE A 80 1.46 -3.33 -5.03
N ASP A 81 2.11 -2.78 -4.01
CA ASP A 81 1.49 -2.11 -2.87
C ASP A 81 1.59 -0.58 -2.96
N GLY A 82 2.19 -0.06 -4.03
CA GLY A 82 2.26 1.38 -4.28
C GLY A 82 0.89 1.98 -4.62
N VAL A 83 0.66 3.19 -4.14
CA VAL A 83 -0.60 3.92 -4.34
C VAL A 83 -0.35 5.35 -4.83
N THR A 84 -1.35 5.92 -5.49
CA THR A 84 -1.45 7.36 -5.73
C THR A 84 -2.87 7.83 -5.43
N LEU A 85 -3.05 9.13 -5.19
CA LEU A 85 -4.38 9.71 -5.03
C LEU A 85 -5.30 9.37 -6.20
N SER A 86 -4.82 9.46 -7.44
CA SER A 86 -5.64 9.18 -8.63
C SER A 86 -6.03 7.70 -8.73
N ARG A 87 -5.15 6.76 -8.36
CA ARG A 87 -5.49 5.33 -8.32
C ARG A 87 -6.54 5.03 -7.25
N LEU A 88 -6.41 5.63 -6.06
CA LEU A 88 -7.38 5.46 -4.97
C LEU A 88 -8.75 6.08 -5.30
N ALA A 89 -8.76 7.30 -5.84
CA ALA A 89 -9.98 7.97 -6.27
C ALA A 89 -10.69 7.17 -7.38
N GLY A 90 -9.95 6.71 -8.40
CA GLY A 90 -10.52 5.88 -9.47
C GLY A 90 -11.01 4.51 -9.02
N PHE A 91 -10.36 3.90 -8.02
CA PHE A 91 -10.81 2.63 -7.43
C PHE A 91 -12.07 2.79 -6.56
N ALA A 92 -12.14 3.86 -5.77
CA ALA A 92 -13.30 4.16 -4.96
C ALA A 92 -14.49 4.56 -5.85
N GLU A 93 -14.26 5.40 -6.87
CA GLU A 93 -15.26 5.92 -7.80
C GLU A 93 -16.50 6.42 -7.04
N ASN A 94 -17.69 5.89 -7.32
CA ASN A 94 -18.94 6.24 -6.66
C ASN A 94 -19.07 5.67 -5.23
N ARG A 95 -18.07 4.94 -4.73
CA ARG A 95 -18.03 4.34 -3.39
C ARG A 95 -17.23 5.15 -2.37
N LEU A 96 -16.75 6.35 -2.71
CA LEU A 96 -16.03 7.22 -1.75
C LEU A 96 -16.78 7.38 -0.41
N ALA A 97 -18.10 7.55 -0.47
CA ALA A 97 -18.94 7.68 0.72
C ALA A 97 -18.93 6.42 1.61
N GLN A 98 -18.68 5.23 1.06
CA GLN A 98 -18.56 3.98 1.83
C GLN A 98 -17.30 3.97 2.70
N TYR A 99 -16.25 4.67 2.26
CA TYR A 99 -15.02 4.90 3.03
C TYR A 99 -15.14 6.13 3.95
N GLY A 100 -16.29 6.82 3.91
CA GLY A 100 -16.54 8.01 4.72
C GLY A 100 -15.94 9.29 4.17
N PHE A 101 -15.61 9.36 2.87
CA PHE A 101 -15.24 10.60 2.20
C PHE A 101 -16.44 11.20 1.47
N THR A 102 -16.63 12.52 1.60
CA THR A 102 -17.73 13.25 0.97
C THR A 102 -17.51 13.41 -0.53
N ASP A 103 -16.27 13.69 -0.90
CA ASP A 103 -15.83 13.95 -2.27
C ASP A 103 -14.32 13.66 -2.44
N GLU A 104 -13.82 13.82 -3.67
CA GLU A 104 -12.41 13.64 -3.98
C GLU A 104 -11.50 14.71 -3.34
N ASP A 105 -12.02 15.90 -3.04
CA ASP A 105 -11.25 16.96 -2.37
C ASP A 105 -10.96 16.59 -0.91
N GLU A 106 -11.93 16.02 -0.20
CA GLU A 106 -11.74 15.50 1.14
C GLU A 106 -10.73 14.33 1.15
N LEU A 107 -10.83 13.42 0.18
CA LEU A 107 -9.85 12.35 0.00
C LEU A 107 -8.44 12.93 -0.24
N LYS A 108 -8.32 13.91 -1.14
CA LYS A 108 -7.06 14.59 -1.46
C LYS A 108 -6.44 15.21 -0.22
N GLN A 109 -7.21 15.99 0.54
CA GLN A 109 -6.72 16.62 1.77
C GLN A 109 -6.24 15.58 2.77
N CYS A 110 -6.97 14.48 2.95
CA CYS A 110 -6.56 13.39 3.84
C CYS A 110 -5.28 12.71 3.36
N PHE A 111 -5.15 12.46 2.05
CA PHE A 111 -3.95 11.88 1.45
C PHE A 111 -2.72 12.76 1.67
N GLU A 112 -2.83 14.06 1.39
CA GLU A 112 -1.76 15.04 1.58
C GLU A 112 -1.32 15.17 3.04
N GLN A 113 -2.28 15.09 3.98
CA GLN A 113 -1.98 15.04 5.42
C GLN A 113 -1.15 13.80 5.79
N GLU A 114 -1.46 12.63 5.24
CA GLU A 114 -0.71 11.40 5.53
C GLU A 114 0.68 11.37 4.89
N VAL A 115 0.85 12.04 3.74
CA VAL A 115 2.16 12.31 3.15
C VAL A 115 2.96 13.25 4.05
N ALA A 116 2.38 14.37 4.48
CA ALA A 116 3.04 15.31 5.38
C ALA A 116 3.39 14.69 6.75
N ALA A 117 2.56 13.79 7.25
CA ALA A 117 2.80 13.05 8.48
C ALA A 117 3.83 11.90 8.32
N GLY A 118 4.26 11.59 7.09
CA GLY A 118 5.19 10.51 6.79
C GLY A 118 4.61 9.10 6.94
N SER A 119 3.28 8.97 7.02
CA SER A 119 2.61 7.65 6.97
C SER A 119 2.54 7.12 5.54
N LEU A 120 2.50 8.02 4.55
CA LEU A 120 2.70 7.71 3.13
C LEU A 120 4.03 8.33 2.67
N VAL A 121 4.92 7.49 2.15
CA VAL A 121 6.27 7.87 1.74
C VAL A 121 6.36 7.85 0.22
N TYR A 122 6.72 8.97 -0.37
CA TYR A 122 6.95 9.05 -1.81
C TYR A 122 8.16 8.20 -2.20
N SER A 123 7.99 7.38 -3.24
CA SER A 123 9.02 6.49 -3.80
C SER A 123 10.22 7.22 -4.40
N GLY A 124 10.09 8.51 -4.72
CA GLY A 124 11.05 9.24 -5.55
C GLY A 124 10.70 9.24 -7.04
N TYR A 125 9.62 8.56 -7.46
CA TYR A 125 9.19 8.56 -8.85
C TYR A 125 7.67 8.73 -9.07
N ILE A 126 6.86 7.67 -8.97
CA ILE A 126 5.43 7.72 -9.31
C ILE A 126 4.48 7.27 -8.19
N LEU A 127 4.96 6.47 -7.24
CA LEU A 127 4.14 5.84 -6.22
C LEU A 127 4.43 6.38 -4.82
N TYR A 128 3.46 6.20 -3.92
CA TYR A 128 3.60 6.34 -2.49
C TYR A 128 3.41 4.97 -1.84
N TYR A 129 4.17 4.72 -0.77
CA TYR A 129 4.09 3.48 -0.01
C TYR A 129 3.74 3.77 1.44
N LEU A 130 3.08 2.82 2.10
CA LEU A 130 2.89 2.87 3.54
C LEU A 130 4.26 2.81 4.22
N ALA A 131 4.50 3.70 5.19
CA ALA A 131 5.70 3.61 6.00
C ALA A 131 5.72 2.25 6.72
N THR A 132 6.70 1.41 6.41
CA THR A 132 6.94 0.19 7.19
C THR A 132 7.17 0.61 8.64
N ALA A 133 6.48 -0.01 9.60
CA ALA A 133 6.67 0.29 11.00
C ALA A 133 8.16 0.24 11.33
N LYS A 134 8.77 1.39 11.64
CA LYS A 134 10.11 1.40 12.23
C LYS A 134 9.97 0.59 13.52
N PRO A 135 10.77 -0.48 13.75
CA PRO A 135 10.81 -1.08 15.07
C PRO A 135 11.11 0.07 16.03
N GLN A 136 10.20 0.29 16.97
CA GLN A 136 10.40 1.30 17.99
C GLN A 136 11.67 0.88 18.72
N ALA A 137 12.75 1.65 18.54
CA ALA A 137 13.95 1.50 19.34
C ALA A 137 13.48 1.57 20.79
N GLY A 138 13.67 0.46 21.51
CA GLY A 138 13.10 0.25 22.83
C GLY A 138 13.36 1.47 23.70
N ARG A 139 12.28 2.02 24.24
CA ARG A 139 12.37 2.81 25.46
C ARG A 139 12.80 1.81 26.53
N LEU A 140 14.10 1.66 26.71
CA LEU A 140 14.66 1.04 27.90
C LEU A 140 14.30 2.03 29.02
N GLU A 141 13.20 1.76 29.73
CA GLU A 141 12.89 2.49 30.94
C GLU A 141 14.00 2.15 31.95
N ASP A 142 14.81 3.15 32.29
CA ASP A 142 15.69 3.13 33.45
C ASP A 142 14.84 2.83 34.68
N SER A 143 14.85 1.57 35.09
CA SER A 143 14.34 1.16 36.39
C SER A 143 15.38 1.54 37.45
N PRO A 144 15.00 2.25 38.53
CA PRO A 144 15.95 2.59 39.56
C PRO A 144 16.36 1.34 40.34
N THR A 145 17.66 1.16 40.50
CA THR A 145 18.28 0.12 41.32
C THR A 145 17.73 0.19 42.75
N PRO A 146 17.25 -0.90 43.36
CA PRO A 146 16.92 -0.89 44.78
C PRO A 146 18.20 -0.91 45.61
N SER A 147 18.33 0.09 46.48
CA SER A 147 19.34 0.16 47.54
C SER A 147 19.34 -1.11 48.40
N ALA A 148 20.53 -1.67 48.64
CA ALA A 148 20.74 -2.77 49.57
C ALA A 148 20.44 -2.34 51.01
N PRO A 149 19.92 -3.24 51.87
CA PRO A 149 19.74 -2.93 53.28
C PRO A 149 21.07 -3.02 54.04
N GLU A 150 21.31 -2.01 54.87
CA GLU A 150 22.34 -1.92 55.90
C GLU A 150 22.35 -3.17 56.79
N GLN A 151 23.52 -3.78 57.00
CA GLN A 151 23.72 -4.84 57.97
C GLN A 151 24.02 -4.21 59.34
N PRO A 152 23.42 -4.67 60.45
CA PRO A 152 23.75 -4.16 61.77
C PRO A 152 25.09 -4.75 62.26
N GLU A 153 25.94 -3.87 62.79
CA GLU A 153 27.08 -4.23 63.62
C GLU A 153 26.66 -5.18 64.75
N SER A 154 27.50 -6.18 65.03
CA SER A 154 27.45 -6.95 66.27
C SER A 154 28.81 -6.85 66.97
N PRO A 155 28.86 -6.56 68.28
CA PRO A 155 30.08 -6.25 68.99
C PRO A 155 30.71 -7.48 69.66
N SER A 156 32.01 -7.32 69.96
CA SER A 156 32.90 -8.09 70.87
C SER A 156 33.91 -9.00 70.18
#